data_AF-X1PVY2-F1
#
_entry.id   AF-X1PVY2-F1
#
_cell.length_a   1.000
_cell.length_b   1.000
_cell.length_c   1.000
_cell.angle_alpha   90.00
_cell.angle_beta   90.00
_cell.angle_gamma   90.00
#
_symmetry.space_group_name_H-M   'P 1'
#
loop_
_entity.id
_entity.type
_entity.pdbx_description
1 polymer ?
#
loop_
_entity_poly.entity_id
_entity_poly.type
_entity_poly.pdbx_seq_one_letter_code
_entity_poly.pdbx_strand_id
1 'polypeptide(L)'
;MQIKGDKWTPILFITPSIVAVGIFIYGFIGWTGFISFTKWNDVLPDYTLVGFENYRKLFANMRFQIDLNNTLVFTVIFVISCLVIGLLLAILIDQRIKGEGIFRNLFLLPMAVSFIVSGVIWRWLFNPGSIQMGNIGVNQLFEKVGLNFLICGWYTDPDIGIKAVAIAAIWQFSGYTMALYLAGLR
;
A
#
# COMPACT_ATOMS: atom_id res chain seq x y z
N MET A 1 -25.80 -23.19 31.26
CA MET A 1 -26.89 -23.71 30.41
C MET A 1 -26.30 -23.96 29.02
N GLN A 2 -25.92 -25.21 28.73
CA GLN A 2 -25.28 -25.59 27.47
C GLN A 2 -26.37 -25.76 26.40
N ILE A 3 -26.40 -24.89 25.40
CA ILE A 3 -27.33 -25.01 24.27
C ILE A 3 -26.84 -26.16 23.38
N LYS A 4 -27.27 -27.37 23.69
CA LYS A 4 -27.25 -28.53 22.78
C LYS A 4 -28.55 -28.49 21.97
N GLY A 5 -28.45 -28.01 20.73
CA GLY A 5 -29.59 -27.79 19.83
C GLY A 5 -29.79 -26.28 19.67
N ASP A 6 -29.19 -25.65 18.67
CA ASP A 6 -29.60 -25.85 17.28
C ASP A 6 -28.45 -25.46 16.34
N LYS A 7 -27.81 -26.45 15.70
CA LYS A 7 -26.68 -26.19 14.78
C LYS A 7 -27.13 -25.40 13.54
N TRP A 8 -28.43 -25.38 13.25
CA TRP A 8 -28.99 -24.77 12.05
C TRP A 8 -29.13 -23.25 12.18
N THR A 9 -29.39 -22.72 13.38
CA THR A 9 -29.53 -21.26 13.57
C THR A 9 -28.24 -20.52 13.21
N PRO A 10 -27.05 -20.87 13.75
CA PRO A 10 -25.80 -20.21 13.35
C PRO A 10 -25.49 -20.36 11.85
N ILE A 11 -25.79 -21.51 11.26
CA ILE A 11 -25.61 -21.74 9.82
C ILE A 11 -26.50 -20.80 9.02
N LEU A 12 -27.78 -20.65 9.38
CA LEU A 12 -28.71 -19.77 8.68
C LEU A 12 -28.29 -18.30 8.77
N PHE A 13 -27.71 -17.87 9.91
CA PHE A 13 -27.20 -16.50 10.07
C PHE A 13 -25.97 -16.21 9.22
N ILE A 14 -25.08 -17.19 9.02
CA ILE A 14 -23.83 -17.00 8.25
C ILE A 14 -24.05 -17.29 6.75
N THR A 15 -25.07 -18.08 6.39
CA THR A 15 -25.37 -18.47 5.00
C THR A 15 -25.44 -17.28 4.03
N PRO A 16 -26.15 -16.16 4.31
CA PRO A 16 -26.21 -15.02 3.39
C PRO A 16 -24.84 -14.41 3.11
N SER A 17 -23.98 -14.32 4.12
CA SER A 17 -22.61 -13.83 3.97
C SER A 17 -21.75 -14.80 3.16
N ILE A 18 -21.84 -16.11 3.43
CA ILE A 18 -21.12 -17.13 2.67
C ILE A 18 -21.54 -17.12 1.20
N VAL A 19 -22.84 -17.03 0.92
CA VAL A 19 -23.36 -16.99 -0.45
C VAL A 19 -22.87 -15.73 -1.17
N ALA A 20 -22.93 -14.56 -0.52
CA ALA A 20 -22.42 -13.32 -1.08
C ALA A 20 -20.91 -13.42 -1.39
N VAL A 21 -20.10 -13.92 -0.46
CA VAL A 21 -18.67 -14.16 -0.67
C VAL A 21 -18.43 -15.19 -1.79
N GLY A 22 -19.18 -16.27 -1.82
CA GLY A 22 -19.11 -17.31 -2.84
C GLY A 22 -19.34 -16.75 -4.25
N ILE A 23 -20.37 -15.94 -4.43
CA ILE A 23 -20.75 -15.40 -5.74
C ILE A 23 -19.83 -14.23 -6.13
N PHE A 24 -19.74 -13.21 -5.28
CA PHE A 24 -19.11 -11.94 -5.65
C PHE A 24 -17.59 -11.95 -5.51
N ILE A 25 -17.02 -12.78 -4.65
CA ILE A 25 -15.57 -12.90 -4.53
C ILE A 25 -15.10 -14.08 -5.35
N TYR A 26 -15.49 -15.30 -4.98
CA TYR A 26 -14.94 -16.49 -5.64
C TYR A 26 -15.48 -16.70 -7.06
N GLY A 27 -16.76 -16.38 -7.31
CA GLY A 27 -17.33 -16.42 -8.65
C GLY A 27 -16.63 -15.46 -9.62
N PHE A 28 -16.39 -14.22 -9.19
CA PHE A 28 -15.65 -13.25 -10.01
C PHE A 28 -14.16 -13.59 -10.17
N ILE A 29 -13.50 -14.12 -9.13
CA ILE A 29 -12.13 -14.64 -9.25
C ILE A 29 -12.09 -15.77 -10.30
N GLY A 30 -13.03 -16.70 -10.24
CA GLY A 30 -13.14 -17.79 -11.21
C GLY A 30 -13.39 -17.29 -12.62
N TRP A 31 -14.28 -16.30 -12.78
CA TRP A 31 -14.55 -15.65 -14.07
C TRP A 31 -13.30 -14.95 -14.63
N THR A 32 -12.65 -14.09 -13.86
CA THR A 32 -11.40 -13.43 -14.27
C THR A 32 -10.30 -14.44 -14.59
N GLY A 33 -10.22 -15.53 -13.83
CA GLY A 33 -9.31 -16.64 -14.10
C GLY A 33 -9.62 -17.33 -15.43
N PHE A 34 -10.89 -17.58 -15.75
CA PHE A 34 -11.27 -18.13 -17.06
C PHE A 34 -10.89 -17.18 -18.20
N ILE A 35 -11.21 -15.89 -18.06
CA ILE A 35 -10.89 -14.86 -19.07
C ILE A 35 -9.39 -14.71 -19.29
N SER A 36 -8.54 -14.90 -18.28
CA SER A 36 -7.08 -14.81 -18.47
C SER A 36 -6.53 -15.86 -19.43
N PHE A 37 -7.27 -16.97 -19.66
CA PHE A 37 -6.94 -18.00 -20.64
C PHE A 37 -7.61 -17.80 -22.01
N THR A 38 -8.41 -16.75 -22.20
CA THR A 38 -9.07 -16.45 -23.48
C THR A 38 -8.35 -15.33 -24.25
N LYS A 39 -8.61 -15.21 -25.55
CA LYS A 39 -8.02 -14.17 -26.42
C LYS A 39 -8.71 -12.81 -26.27
N TRP A 40 -9.23 -12.48 -25.10
CA TRP A 40 -9.94 -11.22 -24.88
C TRP A 40 -8.95 -10.05 -24.70
N ASN A 41 -8.62 -9.38 -25.80
CA ASN A 41 -7.69 -8.23 -25.82
C ASN A 41 -8.33 -6.91 -26.29
N ASP A 42 -9.59 -6.94 -26.72
CA ASP A 42 -10.28 -5.80 -27.34
C ASP A 42 -11.65 -5.53 -26.69
N VAL A 43 -12.32 -4.47 -27.16
CA VAL A 43 -13.67 -4.06 -26.71
C VAL A 43 -14.69 -5.18 -26.91
N LEU A 44 -14.54 -5.97 -27.98
CA LEU A 44 -15.38 -7.14 -28.24
C LEU A 44 -14.81 -8.38 -27.53
N PRO A 45 -15.62 -9.12 -26.76
CA PRO A 45 -15.16 -10.30 -26.07
C PRO A 45 -14.85 -11.43 -27.07
N ASP A 46 -13.64 -11.97 -26.96
CA ASP A 46 -13.21 -13.18 -27.66
C ASP A 46 -12.91 -14.27 -26.61
N TYR A 47 -13.78 -15.27 -26.54
CA TYR A 47 -13.69 -16.39 -25.61
C TYR A 47 -12.88 -17.57 -26.16
N THR A 48 -12.15 -17.39 -27.26
CA THR A 48 -11.25 -18.41 -27.80
C THR A 48 -10.16 -18.73 -26.78
N LEU A 49 -10.08 -20.00 -26.36
CA LEU A 49 -9.08 -20.47 -25.40
C LEU A 49 -7.69 -20.47 -26.04
N VAL A 50 -6.79 -19.65 -25.48
CA VAL A 50 -5.38 -19.54 -25.88
C VAL A 50 -4.44 -20.14 -24.83
N GLY A 51 -4.98 -20.68 -23.75
CA GLY A 51 -4.20 -21.26 -22.66
C GLY A 51 -3.23 -20.24 -22.06
N PHE A 52 -1.96 -20.61 -21.91
CA PHE A 52 -0.95 -19.78 -21.24
C PHE A 52 -0.29 -18.71 -22.13
N GLU A 53 -0.75 -18.53 -23.37
CA GLU A 53 -0.11 -17.60 -24.31
C GLU A 53 -0.15 -16.14 -23.81
N ASN A 54 -1.23 -15.74 -23.14
CA ASN A 54 -1.34 -14.41 -22.52
C ASN A 54 -0.28 -14.19 -21.45
N TYR A 55 -0.03 -15.18 -20.60
CA TYR A 55 1.01 -15.13 -19.58
C TYR A 55 2.40 -15.05 -20.22
N ARG A 56 2.68 -15.86 -21.26
CA ARG A 56 3.96 -15.81 -21.96
C ARG A 56 4.22 -14.42 -22.55
N LYS A 57 3.22 -13.82 -23.20
CA LYS A 57 3.33 -12.45 -23.74
C LYS A 57 3.52 -11.40 -22.65
N LEU A 58 2.81 -11.55 -21.53
CA LEU A 58 2.92 -10.64 -20.39
C LEU A 58 4.32 -10.70 -19.76
N PHE A 59 4.83 -11.90 -19.47
CA PHE A 59 6.16 -12.07 -18.88
C PHE A 59 7.29 -11.73 -19.86
N ALA A 60 7.06 -11.77 -21.18
CA ALA A 60 8.03 -11.29 -22.17
C ALA A 60 8.02 -9.76 -22.34
N ASN A 61 7.04 -9.05 -21.78
CA ASN A 61 6.93 -7.60 -21.91
C ASN A 61 7.89 -6.90 -20.93
N MET A 62 8.83 -6.12 -21.47
CA MET A 62 9.81 -5.36 -20.67
C MET A 62 9.14 -4.42 -19.65
N ARG A 63 8.05 -3.75 -20.03
CA ARG A 63 7.34 -2.84 -19.13
C ARG A 63 6.75 -3.60 -17.94
N PHE A 64 6.17 -4.77 -18.17
CA PHE A 64 5.63 -5.62 -17.10
C PHE A 64 6.73 -6.09 -16.14
N GLN A 65 7.90 -6.48 -16.67
CA GLN A 65 9.05 -6.88 -15.84
C GLN A 65 9.54 -5.73 -14.96
N ILE A 66 9.61 -4.52 -15.52
CA ILE A 66 9.96 -3.31 -14.77
C ILE A 66 8.91 -3.03 -13.69
N ASP A 67 7.62 -3.05 -14.03
CA ASP A 67 6.52 -2.82 -13.08
C ASP A 67 6.49 -3.86 -11.94
N LEU A 68 6.83 -5.11 -12.24
CA LEU A 68 6.93 -6.19 -11.26
C LEU A 68 8.12 -5.97 -10.31
N ASN A 69 9.30 -5.66 -10.84
CA ASN A 69 10.47 -5.34 -10.03
C ASN A 69 10.20 -4.12 -9.13
N ASN A 70 9.59 -3.09 -9.71
CA ASN A 70 9.19 -1.87 -9.03
C ASN A 70 8.24 -2.13 -7.87
N THR A 71 7.23 -2.98 -8.08
CA THR A 71 6.28 -3.40 -7.05
C THR A 71 6.97 -4.20 -5.95
N LEU A 72 7.87 -5.13 -6.31
CA LEU A 72 8.64 -5.90 -5.32
C LEU A 72 9.54 -5.00 -4.46
N VAL A 73 10.29 -4.08 -5.08
CA VAL A 73 11.13 -3.10 -4.38
C VAL A 73 10.28 -2.24 -3.46
N PHE A 74 9.14 -1.72 -3.94
CA PHE A 74 8.19 -0.98 -3.13
C PHE A 74 7.73 -1.79 -1.92
N THR A 75 7.23 -3.02 -2.13
CA THR A 75 6.70 -3.87 -1.06
C THR A 75 7.76 -4.20 -0.01
N VAL A 76 8.97 -4.57 -0.43
CA VAL A 76 10.06 -4.90 0.50
C VAL A 76 10.44 -3.68 1.35
N ILE A 77 10.67 -2.53 0.72
CA ILE A 77 11.02 -1.30 1.44
C ILE A 77 9.88 -0.88 2.38
N PHE A 78 8.65 -0.90 1.89
CA PHE A 78 7.46 -0.53 2.65
C PHE A 78 7.27 -1.41 3.89
N VAL A 79 7.24 -2.73 3.71
CA VAL A 79 6.98 -3.67 4.81
C VAL A 79 8.09 -3.61 5.85
N ILE A 80 9.36 -3.70 5.44
CA ILE A 80 10.49 -3.68 6.38
C ILE A 80 10.51 -2.36 7.15
N SER A 81 10.36 -1.23 6.46
CA SER A 81 10.41 0.08 7.11
C SER A 81 9.22 0.29 8.06
N CYS A 82 8.01 -0.11 7.68
CA CYS A 82 6.84 -0.04 8.56
C CYS A 82 7.00 -0.90 9.82
N LEU A 83 7.55 -2.11 9.69
CA LEU A 83 7.81 -2.99 10.83
C LEU A 83 8.87 -2.38 11.76
N VAL A 84 9.98 -1.90 11.20
CA VAL A 84 11.07 -1.30 11.99
C VAL A 84 10.61 -0.01 12.67
N ILE A 85 10.05 0.94 11.91
CA ILE A 85 9.59 2.23 12.45
C ILE A 85 8.43 2.01 13.44
N GLY A 86 7.47 1.16 13.10
CA GLY A 86 6.34 0.83 13.98
C GLY A 86 6.81 0.23 15.31
N LEU A 87 7.77 -0.70 15.27
CA LEU A 87 8.34 -1.30 16.48
C LEU A 87 9.10 -0.26 17.31
N LEU A 88 9.95 0.56 16.67
CA LEU A 88 10.68 1.63 17.36
C LEU A 88 9.73 2.61 18.05
N LEU A 89 8.69 3.06 17.36
CA LEU A 89 7.66 3.94 17.92
C LEU A 89 6.91 3.26 19.08
N ALA A 90 6.58 1.97 18.95
CA ALA A 90 5.88 1.23 20.01
C ALA A 90 6.73 1.12 21.28
N ILE A 91 8.02 0.79 21.15
CA ILE A 91 8.97 0.73 22.27
C ILE A 91 9.10 2.10 22.94
N LEU A 92 9.21 3.19 22.17
CA LEU A 92 9.33 4.55 22.72
C LEU A 92 8.09 4.95 23.53
N ILE A 93 6.90 4.55 23.09
CA ILE A 93 5.65 4.85 23.79
C ILE A 93 5.47 3.96 25.03
N ASP A 94 5.92 2.70 24.98
CA ASP A 94 5.74 1.75 26.08
C ASP A 94 6.57 2.10 27.33
N GLN A 95 7.53 3.03 27.24
CA GLN A 95 8.35 3.54 28.36
C GLN A 95 7.57 4.34 29.42
N ARG A 96 6.23 4.27 29.45
CA ARG A 96 5.34 5.02 30.36
C ARG A 96 5.62 6.53 30.36
N ILE A 97 5.82 7.08 29.17
CA ILE A 97 6.03 8.52 28.97
C ILE A 97 4.81 9.33 29.43
N LYS A 98 5.06 10.48 30.09
CA LYS A 98 3.98 11.44 30.40
C LYS A 98 3.44 11.99 29.09
N GLY A 99 2.16 11.73 28.81
CA GLY A 99 1.51 12.16 27.56
C GLY A 99 1.41 11.10 26.47
N GLU A 100 1.58 9.81 26.80
CA GLU A 100 1.39 8.67 25.88
C GLU A 100 0.19 8.84 24.92
N GLY A 101 -0.99 9.22 25.44
CA GLY A 101 -2.20 9.35 24.64
C GLY A 101 -2.09 10.37 23.50
N ILE A 102 -1.34 11.47 23.71
CA ILE A 102 -1.12 12.51 22.70
C ILE A 102 -0.20 11.97 21.60
N PHE A 103 0.93 11.36 21.98
CA PHE A 103 1.87 10.79 21.01
C PHE A 103 1.21 9.69 20.19
N ARG A 104 0.46 8.79 20.83
CA ARG A 104 -0.29 7.73 20.14
C ARG A 104 -1.25 8.31 19.10
N ASN A 105 -2.03 9.33 19.48
CA ASN A 105 -2.97 9.95 18.55
C ASN A 105 -2.25 10.68 17.41
N LEU A 106 -1.14 11.36 17.69
CA LEU A 106 -0.34 12.06 16.67
C LEU A 106 0.21 11.10 15.63
N PHE A 107 0.77 9.96 16.06
CA PHE A 107 1.29 8.94 15.15
C PHE A 107 0.20 8.18 14.40
N LEU A 108 -1.01 8.08 14.94
CA LEU A 108 -2.16 7.48 14.27
C LEU A 108 -2.89 8.43 13.29
N LEU A 109 -2.71 9.74 13.45
CA LEU A 109 -3.36 10.76 12.62
C LEU A 109 -3.18 10.55 11.10
N PRO A 110 -1.99 10.16 10.58
CA PRO A 110 -1.81 9.91 9.14
C PRO A 110 -2.80 8.90 8.57
N MET A 111 -3.19 7.87 9.34
CA MET A 111 -4.12 6.83 8.90
C MET A 111 -5.56 7.35 8.75
N ALA A 112 -5.90 8.44 9.45
CA ALA A 112 -7.21 9.06 9.34
C ALA A 112 -7.36 9.88 8.04
N VAL A 113 -6.26 10.19 7.36
CA VAL A 113 -6.25 10.94 6.09
C VAL A 113 -6.51 9.98 4.93
N SER A 114 -7.32 10.39 3.95
CA SER A 114 -7.60 9.58 2.76
C SER A 114 -6.35 9.39 1.89
N PHE A 115 -6.25 8.25 1.19
CA PHE A 115 -5.12 7.96 0.31
C PHE A 115 -4.91 9.01 -0.78
N ILE A 116 -5.99 9.57 -1.33
CA ILE A 116 -5.92 10.62 -2.35
C ILE A 116 -5.29 11.89 -1.77
N VAL A 117 -5.75 12.33 -0.60
CA VAL A 117 -5.24 13.55 0.05
C VAL A 117 -3.77 13.37 0.44
N SER A 118 -3.44 12.22 1.06
CA SER A 118 -2.05 11.86 1.38
C SER A 118 -1.15 11.93 0.14
N GLY A 119 -1.57 11.31 -0.96
CA GLY A 119 -0.84 11.36 -2.23
C GLY A 119 -0.63 12.78 -2.78
N VAL A 120 -1.63 13.66 -2.69
CA VAL A 120 -1.52 15.05 -3.14
C VAL A 120 -0.54 15.83 -2.27
N ILE A 121 -0.61 15.68 -0.94
CA ILE A 121 0.31 16.34 0.00
C ILE A 121 1.75 15.94 -0.31
N TRP A 122 2.02 14.63 -0.42
CA TRP A 122 3.35 14.13 -0.72
C TRP A 122 3.82 14.53 -2.12
N ARG A 123 2.92 14.61 -3.12
CA ARG A 123 3.26 15.13 -4.45
C ARG A 123 3.72 16.59 -4.40
N TRP A 124 3.09 17.42 -3.56
CA TRP A 124 3.52 18.81 -3.38
C TRP A 124 4.83 18.91 -2.62
N LEU A 125 5.01 18.11 -1.56
CA LEU A 125 6.25 18.06 -0.78
C LEU A 125 7.44 17.59 -1.63
N PHE A 126 7.24 16.56 -2.44
CA PHE A 126 8.26 15.97 -3.31
C PHE A 126 8.33 16.60 -4.69
N ASN A 127 7.71 17.75 -4.92
CA ASN A 127 7.87 18.47 -6.17
C ASN A 127 9.33 18.93 -6.31
N PRO A 128 10.10 18.44 -7.31
CA PRO A 128 11.49 18.84 -7.46
C PRO A 128 11.64 20.30 -7.93
N GLY A 129 10.55 20.94 -8.37
CA GLY A 129 10.55 22.28 -8.94
C GLY A 129 10.82 22.29 -10.44
N SER A 130 11.12 23.48 -10.94
CA SER A 130 11.44 23.69 -12.35
C SER A 130 12.74 24.47 -12.46
N ILE A 131 13.43 24.31 -13.59
CA ILE A 131 14.68 25.04 -13.87
C ILE A 131 14.48 26.56 -13.78
N GLN A 132 13.25 27.05 -14.02
CA GLN A 132 12.92 28.48 -14.03
C GLN A 132 12.52 29.03 -12.65
N MET A 133 11.87 28.20 -11.81
CA MET A 133 11.37 28.62 -10.48
C MET A 133 12.30 28.20 -9.33
N GLY A 134 13.33 27.40 -9.62
CA GLY A 134 14.20 26.80 -8.61
C GLY A 134 13.56 25.59 -7.91
N ASN A 135 14.25 25.09 -6.89
CA ASN A 135 13.78 23.97 -6.07
C ASN A 135 12.60 24.41 -5.19
N ILE A 136 11.59 23.55 -5.09
CA ILE A 136 10.43 23.75 -4.18
C ILE A 136 10.25 22.52 -3.28
N GLY A 137 9.32 22.62 -2.33
CA GLY A 137 9.02 21.53 -1.39
C GLY A 137 10.24 21.15 -0.54
N VAL A 138 10.51 19.85 -0.44
CA VAL A 138 11.62 19.30 0.35
C VAL A 138 12.98 19.66 -0.25
N ASN A 139 13.10 19.77 -1.58
CA ASN A 139 14.37 20.15 -2.21
C ASN A 139 14.81 21.57 -1.84
N GLN A 140 13.86 22.49 -1.67
CA GLN A 140 14.16 23.84 -1.20
C GLN A 140 14.72 23.85 0.23
N LEU A 141 14.23 22.95 1.09
CA LEU A 141 14.75 22.81 2.44
C LEU A 141 16.19 22.26 2.42
N PHE A 142 16.46 21.27 1.57
CA PHE A 142 17.82 20.74 1.41
C PHE A 142 18.79 21.80 0.90
N GLU A 143 18.39 22.61 -0.07
CA GLU A 143 19.21 23.71 -0.57
C GLU A 143 19.54 24.74 0.52
N LYS A 144 18.54 25.15 1.32
CA LYS A 144 18.74 26.11 2.41
C LYS A 144 19.67 25.61 3.52
N VAL A 145 19.67 24.30 3.77
CA VAL A 145 20.52 23.67 4.80
C VAL A 145 21.89 23.27 4.22
N GLY A 146 22.12 23.45 2.92
CA GLY A 146 23.38 23.11 2.24
C GLY A 146 23.52 21.62 1.88
N LEU A 147 22.42 20.85 1.94
CA LEU A 147 22.38 19.42 1.63
C LEU A 147 22.08 19.17 0.13
N ASN A 148 22.81 19.84 -0.76
CA ASN A 148 22.54 19.82 -2.20
C ASN A 148 22.65 18.41 -2.83
N PHE A 149 23.38 17.49 -2.20
CA PHE A 149 23.49 16.10 -2.67
C PHE A 149 22.22 15.27 -2.49
N LEU A 150 21.27 15.71 -1.67
CA LEU A 150 19.97 15.05 -1.48
C LEU A 150 18.90 15.56 -2.45
N ILE A 151 19.18 16.63 -3.19
CA ILE A 151 18.26 17.20 -4.17
C ILE A 151 18.16 16.22 -5.33
N CYS A 152 16.96 15.70 -5.55
CA CYS A 152 16.70 14.73 -6.60
C CYS A 152 15.31 14.91 -7.21
N GLY A 153 15.10 14.27 -8.35
CA GLY A 153 13.82 14.22 -9.04
C GLY A 153 12.88 13.21 -8.40
N TRP A 154 12.36 13.47 -7.21
CA TRP A 154 11.62 12.49 -6.39
C TRP A 154 10.60 11.62 -7.14
N TYR A 155 9.87 12.16 -8.11
CA TYR A 155 8.97 11.39 -8.99
C TYR A 155 9.29 11.51 -10.49
N THR A 156 10.32 12.28 -10.85
CA THR A 156 10.76 12.46 -12.25
C THR A 156 11.96 11.57 -12.59
N ASP A 157 12.69 11.11 -11.57
CA ASP A 157 13.83 10.22 -11.67
C ASP A 157 13.35 8.75 -11.56
N PRO A 158 13.60 7.90 -12.56
CA PRO A 158 13.23 6.49 -12.54
C PRO A 158 13.81 5.69 -11.36
N ASP A 159 14.99 6.04 -10.85
CA ASP A 159 15.69 5.28 -9.82
C ASP A 159 15.23 5.62 -8.38
N ILE A 160 14.54 6.76 -8.24
CA ILE A 160 14.11 7.32 -6.95
C ILE A 160 12.58 7.34 -6.83
N GLY A 161 11.85 7.38 -7.95
CA GLY A 161 10.38 7.46 -8.03
C GLY A 161 9.65 6.58 -7.02
N ILE A 162 10.03 5.31 -6.95
CA ILE A 162 9.37 4.33 -6.08
C ILE A 162 9.69 4.54 -4.61
N LYS A 163 10.92 4.97 -4.31
CA LYS A 163 11.33 5.26 -2.94
C LYS A 163 10.52 6.45 -2.40
N ALA A 164 10.25 7.46 -3.23
CA ALA A 164 9.39 8.57 -2.84
C ALA A 164 7.96 8.12 -2.50
N VAL A 165 7.38 7.24 -3.33
CA VAL A 165 6.05 6.66 -3.04
C VAL A 165 6.08 5.81 -1.77
N ALA A 166 7.15 5.04 -1.55
CA ALA A 166 7.33 4.24 -0.34
C ALA A 166 7.39 5.11 0.92
N ILE A 167 8.08 6.25 0.91
CA ILE A 167 8.15 7.16 2.07
C ILE A 167 6.75 7.63 2.48
N ALA A 168 5.93 8.05 1.51
CA ALA A 168 4.56 8.48 1.75
C ALA A 168 3.70 7.37 2.38
N ALA A 169 3.80 6.14 1.84
CA ALA A 169 3.10 4.98 2.35
C ALA A 169 3.58 4.59 3.76
N ILE A 170 4.89 4.59 4.00
CA ILE A 170 5.48 4.28 5.31
C ILE A 170 4.99 5.26 6.37
N TRP A 171 4.99 6.56 6.07
CA TRP A 171 4.46 7.57 6.97
C TRP A 171 2.99 7.31 7.31
N GLN A 172 2.17 6.96 6.32
CA GLN A 172 0.74 6.71 6.52
C GLN A 172 0.44 5.45 7.35
N PHE A 173 1.24 4.37 7.20
CA PHE A 173 0.98 3.08 7.86
C PHE A 173 1.82 2.82 9.12
N SER A 174 2.92 3.52 9.33
CA SER A 174 3.81 3.32 10.50
C SER A 174 3.07 3.44 11.84
N GLY A 175 2.12 4.37 11.97
CA GLY A 175 1.28 4.52 13.16
C GLY A 175 0.35 3.33 13.41
N TYR A 176 -0.18 2.71 12.35
CA TYR A 176 -0.98 1.49 12.47
C TYR A 176 -0.13 0.34 13.02
N THR A 177 1.04 0.13 12.41
CA THR A 177 1.98 -0.92 12.83
C THR A 177 2.46 -0.72 14.27
N MET A 178 2.73 0.52 14.66
CA MET A 178 3.02 0.89 16.05
C MET A 178 1.90 0.47 17.01
N ALA A 179 0.63 0.78 16.69
CA ALA A 179 -0.49 0.42 17.55
C ALA A 179 -0.68 -1.09 17.70
N LEU A 180 -0.45 -1.86 16.63
CA LEU A 180 -0.45 -3.32 16.68
C LEU A 180 0.65 -3.86 17.61
N TYR A 181 1.88 -3.36 17.48
CA TYR A 181 2.97 -3.76 18.38
C TYR A 181 2.70 -3.37 19.83
N LEU A 182 2.23 -2.15 20.08
CA LEU A 182 1.90 -1.69 21.42
C LEU A 182 0.81 -2.54 22.08
N ALA A 183 -0.18 -3.01 21.31
CA ALA A 183 -1.21 -3.91 21.80
C ALA A 183 -0.71 -5.34 22.10
N GLY A 184 0.40 -5.76 21.47
CA GLY A 184 1.04 -7.05 21.76
C GLY A 184 2.12 -7.01 22.83
N LEU A 185 2.74 -5.84 23.06
CA LEU A 185 3.73 -5.62 24.13
C LEU A 185 3.06 -5.49 25.51
N ARG A 186 1.76 -5.19 25.55
CA ARG A 186 0.96 -4.99 26.77
C ARG A 186 0.03 -6.16 27.03
#